data_AF-A0AAU5XQ42-F1
#
_entry.id   AF-A0AAU5XQ42-F1
#
_cell.length_a   1.000
_cell.length_b   1.000
_cell.length_c   1.000
_cell.angle_alpha   90.00
_cell.angle_beta   90.00
_cell.angle_gamma   90.00
#
_symmetry.space_group_name_H-M   'P 1'
#
loop_
_entity.id
_entity.type
_entity.pdbx_description
1 polymer ?
#
loop_
_entity_poly.entity_id
_entity_poly.type
_entity_poly.pdbx_seq_one_letter_code
_entity_poly.pdbx_strand_id
1 'polypeptide(L)' 'MLALRTANTTERQIGEDAARLYDQGWSIRRVAAEFGVSYGMMRRILIEQTALRDRGGWL' A
#
# COMPACT_ATOMS: atom_id res chain seq x y z
N MET A 1 -8.13 16.53 -21.29
CA MET A 1 -8.71 15.69 -20.20
C MET A 1 -8.22 14.24 -20.35
N LEU A 2 -7.09 13.86 -19.72
CA LEU A 2 -6.58 12.47 -19.76
C LEU A 2 -5.88 12.00 -18.47
N ALA A 3 -5.80 12.83 -17.43
CA ALA A 3 -5.00 12.53 -16.24
C ALA A 3 -5.70 11.60 -15.21
N LEU A 4 -7.03 11.56 -15.19
CA LEU A 4 -7.81 10.85 -14.16
C LEU A 4 -7.77 9.32 -14.27
N ARG A 5 -7.59 8.76 -15.47
CA ARG A 5 -7.49 7.31 -15.67
C ARG A 5 -6.11 6.77 -15.29
N THR A 6 -5.05 7.47 -15.65
CA THR A 6 -3.67 7.00 -15.41
C THR A 6 -3.33 7.01 -13.91
N ALA A 7 -3.67 8.10 -13.20
CA ALA A 7 -3.40 8.20 -11.76
C ALA A 7 -4.08 7.07 -10.96
N ASN A 8 -5.33 6.76 -11.31
CA ASN A 8 -6.12 5.71 -10.65
C ASN A 8 -5.58 4.30 -10.96
N THR A 9 -5.02 4.09 -12.16
CA THR A 9 -4.31 2.85 -12.48
C THR A 9 -2.99 2.75 -11.70
N THR A 10 -2.19 3.82 -11.67
CA THR A 10 -0.91 3.86 -10.96
C THR A 10 -1.07 3.62 -9.46
N GLU A 11 -2.06 4.25 -8.82
CA GLU A 11 -2.36 4.02 -7.40
C GLU A 11 -2.79 2.59 -7.10
N ARG A 12 -3.60 1.98 -7.98
CA ARG A 12 -4.00 0.57 -7.86
C ARG A 12 -2.79 -0.36 -8.00
N GLN A 13 -1.93 -0.10 -8.99
CA GLN A 13 -0.75 -0.92 -9.27
C GLN A 13 0.27 -0.85 -8.13
N ILE A 14 0.55 0.37 -7.63
CA ILE A 14 1.38 0.58 -6.44
C ILE A 14 0.79 -0.17 -5.25
N GLY A 15 -0.53 -0.18 -5.10
CA GLY A 15 -1.19 -0.88 -4.01
C GLY A 15 -1.07 -2.40 -4.07
N GLU A 16 -1.23 -3.01 -5.24
CA GLU A 16 -1.07 -4.45 -5.43
C GLU A 16 0.39 -4.89 -5.17
N ASP A 17 1.37 -4.15 -5.70
CA ASP A 17 2.79 -4.46 -5.50
C ASP A 17 3.23 -4.22 -4.04
N ALA A 18 2.73 -3.14 -3.42
CA ALA A 18 2.95 -2.87 -2.00
C ALA A 18 2.37 -3.97 -1.10
N ALA A 19 1.16 -4.46 -1.41
CA ALA A 19 0.52 -5.55 -0.67
C ALA A 19 1.35 -6.84 -0.75
N ARG A 20 1.86 -7.19 -1.95
CA ARG A 20 2.75 -8.36 -2.13
C ARG A 20 4.03 -8.25 -1.31
N LEU A 21 4.65 -7.06 -1.26
CA LEU A 21 5.87 -6.84 -0.48
C LEU A 21 5.58 -6.93 1.03
N TYR A 22 4.45 -6.36 1.48
CA TYR A 22 4.00 -6.47 2.87
C TYR A 22 3.75 -7.92 3.28
N ASP A 23 3.11 -8.72 2.42
CA ASP A 23 2.84 -10.14 2.69
C ASP A 23 4.11 -11.00 2.80
N GLN A 24 5.16 -10.64 2.05
CA GLN A 24 6.52 -11.19 2.17
C GLN A 24 7.23 -10.82 3.48
N GLY A 25 6.58 -10.07 4.37
CA GLY A 25 7.09 -9.70 5.68
C GLY A 25 7.82 -8.36 5.72
N TRP A 26 7.76 -7.56 4.65
CA TRP A 26 8.32 -6.22 4.67
C TRP A 26 7.49 -5.31 5.57
N SER A 27 8.18 -4.42 6.32
CA SER A 27 7.49 -3.41 7.11
C SER A 27 6.92 -2.31 6.22
N ILE A 28 5.81 -1.70 6.63
CA ILE A 28 5.17 -0.58 5.90
C ILE A 28 6.18 0.54 5.61
N ARG A 29 7.12 0.83 6.52
CA ARG A 29 8.17 1.84 6.32
C ARG A 29 9.11 1.48 5.17
N ARG A 30 9.51 0.21 5.07
CA ARG A 30 10.39 -0.26 4.00
C ARG A 30 9.68 -0.23 2.66
N VAL A 31 8.42 -0.66 2.63
CA VAL A 31 7.58 -0.58 1.42
C VAL A 31 7.39 0.88 1.00
N ALA A 32 7.08 1.79 1.93
CA ALA A 32 6.95 3.22 1.62
C ALA A 32 8.21 3.82 1.00
N ALA A 33 9.39 3.44 1.52
CA ALA A 33 10.67 3.87 0.99
C ALA A 33 10.93 3.34 -0.43
N GLU A 34 10.56 2.07 -0.70
CA GLU A 34 10.71 1.45 -2.03
C GLU A 34 9.93 2.22 -3.12
N PHE A 35 8.71 2.67 -2.79
CA PHE A 35 7.87 3.42 -3.73
C PHE A 35 8.06 4.94 -3.63
N GLY A 36 8.97 5.44 -2.79
CA GLY A 36 9.22 6.87 -2.61
C GLY A 36 8.03 7.66 -2.04
N VAL A 37 7.11 6.99 -1.32
CA VAL A 37 5.92 7.62 -0.74
C VAL A 37 6.06 7.77 0.78
N SER A 38 5.22 8.64 1.35
CA SER A 38 5.16 8.77 2.80
C SER A 38 4.55 7.52 3.46
N TYR A 39 4.95 7.26 4.71
CA TYR A 39 4.38 6.18 5.51
C TYR A 39 2.85 6.26 5.63
N GLY A 40 2.29 7.47 5.81
CA GLY A 40 0.84 7.67 5.93
C GLY A 40 0.10 7.32 4.64
N MET A 41 0.65 7.70 3.49
CA MET A 41 0.11 7.33 2.19
C MET A 41 0.17 5.82 1.97
N MET A 42 1.32 5.20 2.22
CA MET A 42 1.47 3.74 2.08
C MET A 42 0.53 2.97 3.02
N ARG A 43 0.39 3.41 4.27
CA ARG A 43 -0.55 2.80 5.23
C ARG A 43 -1.98 2.86 4.70
N ARG A 44 -2.39 3.99 4.12
CA ARG A 44 -3.74 4.14 3.54
C ARG A 44 -3.94 3.21 2.34
N ILE A 45 -2.97 3.16 1.43
CA ILE A 45 -3.00 2.27 0.26
C ILE A 45 -3.13 0.80 0.69
N LEU A 46 -2.34 0.38 1.68
CA LEU A 46 -2.41 -0.99 2.19
C LEU A 46 -3.76 -1.29 2.89
N ILE A 47 -4.36 -0.34 3.61
CA ILE A 47 -5.70 -0.52 4.20
C ILE A 47 -6.78 -0.72 3.13
N GLU A 48 -6.70 0.02 2.02
CA GLU A 48 -7.69 -0.04 0.95
C GLU A 48 -7.54 -1.29 0.07
N GLN A 49 -6.33 -1.87 0.00
CA GLN A 49 -5.98 -3.00 -0.89
C GLN A 49 -5.90 -4.36 -0.20
N THR A 50 -5.55 -4.41 1.08
CA THR A 50 -5.40 -5.66 1.83
C THR A 50 -6.06 -5.52 3.18
N ALA A 51 -6.69 -6.59 3.66
CA ALA A 51 -7.02 -6.72 5.07
C ALA A 51 -5.68 -6.73 5.81
N LEU A 52 -5.21 -5.56 6.24
CA LEU A 52 -3.98 -5.40 7.01
C LEU A 52 -3.92 -6.56 8.00
N ARG A 53 -2.89 -7.42 7.88
CA ARG A 53 -2.66 -8.51 8.82
C ARG A 53 -2.92 -7.98 10.21
N ASP A 54 -4.01 -8.46 10.77
CA ASP A 54 -4.58 -7.95 11.99
C ASP A 54 -3.52 -8.11 13.09
N ARG A 55 -2.83 -7.00 13.43
CA ARG A 55 -2.04 -6.90 14.66
C ARG A 55 -2.93 -6.31 15.77
N GLY A 56 -4.14 -6.81 15.89
CA GLY A 56 -5.12 -6.36 16.85
C GLY A 56 -6.24 -7.36 17.03
N GLY A 57 -5.91 -8.66 17.06
CA GLY A 57 -6.80 -9.66 17.59
C GLY A 57 -7.11 -9.23 19.00
N TRP A 58 -8.32 -8.72 19.22
CA TRP A 58 -8.82 -8.31 20.52
C TRP A 58 -8.88 -9.53 21.43
N LEU A 59 -7.98 -9.56 22.42
CA LEU A 59 -8.27 -9.93 23.80
C LEU A 59 -7.53 -8.95 24.72
#